data_AF-A0A357BSZ4-F1
#
_entry.id   AF-A0A357BSZ4-F1
#
_cell.length_a   1.000
_cell.length_b   1.000
_cell.length_c   1.000
_cell.angle_alpha   90.00
_cell.angle_beta   90.00
_cell.angle_gamma   90.00
#
_symmetry.space_group_name_H-M   'P 1'
#
loop_
_entity.id
_entity.type
_entity.pdbx_description
1 polymer ?
#
loop_
_entity_poly.entity_id
_entity_poly.type
_entity_poly.pdbx_seq_one_letter_code
_entity_poly.pdbx_strand_id
1 'polypeptide(L)'
;MATVDKNAEGNAEIIAKENLVVAGILIAEAVFKTVDEKIIFKAFVKDGDEVKNGKAIAWVSGRLSSILTGERIALNFLQRLSGIATLTRQFVNKTKGFKAKILDTRKTTPGLRILEKYAVRMGGGFNHRFGLCDGFLIKD
;
A
#
# COMPACT_ATOMS: atom_id res chain seq x y z
N MET A 1 10.03 13.22 -20.71
CA MET A 1 8.84 14.07 -20.85
C MET A 1 9.04 15.05 -21.97
N ALA A 2 8.66 14.64 -23.18
CA ALA A 2 8.78 15.49 -24.37
C ALA A 2 7.43 16.07 -24.81
N THR A 3 6.32 15.59 -24.24
CA THR A 3 4.94 15.88 -24.67
C THR A 3 4.13 16.70 -23.67
N VAL A 4 4.70 17.03 -22.51
CA VAL A 4 4.05 17.82 -21.45
C VAL A 4 4.83 19.12 -21.27
N ASP A 5 4.14 20.25 -21.26
CA ASP A 5 4.74 21.55 -20.99
C ASP A 5 5.42 21.55 -19.61
N LYS A 6 6.62 22.13 -19.52
CA LYS A 6 7.43 22.13 -18.29
C LYS A 6 6.77 22.86 -17.12
N ASN A 7 5.85 23.77 -17.41
CA ASN A 7 5.11 24.58 -16.45
C ASN A 7 3.64 24.14 -16.34
N ALA A 8 3.24 23.05 -16.98
CA ALA A 8 1.88 22.53 -16.82
C ALA A 8 1.66 22.06 -15.37
N GLU A 9 0.67 22.66 -14.72
CA GLU A 9 0.12 22.19 -13.45
C GLU A 9 -1.08 21.27 -13.73
N GLY A 10 -1.29 20.27 -12.87
CA GLY A 10 -2.36 19.31 -13.05
C GLY A 10 -2.82 18.67 -11.75
N ASN A 11 -3.93 17.96 -11.86
CA ASN A 11 -4.52 17.20 -10.77
C ASN A 11 -4.77 15.76 -11.23
N ALA A 12 -4.59 14.81 -10.32
CA ALA A 12 -4.85 13.40 -10.57
C ALA A 12 -5.55 12.75 -9.37
N GLU A 13 -6.34 11.72 -9.64
CA GLU A 13 -6.96 10.89 -8.61
C GLU A 13 -6.50 9.44 -8.73
N ILE A 14 -6.21 8.84 -7.58
CA ILE A 14 -5.97 7.41 -7.46
C ILE A 14 -7.30 6.76 -7.14
N ILE A 15 -7.79 5.89 -8.03
CA ILE A 15 -9.12 5.28 -7.95
C ILE A 15 -8.98 3.78 -7.74
N ALA A 16 -9.73 3.22 -6.79
CA ALA A 16 -9.87 1.78 -6.62
C ALA A 16 -10.60 1.18 -7.82
N LYS A 17 -10.00 0.17 -8.48
CA LYS A 17 -10.60 -0.54 -9.63
C LYS A 17 -11.25 -1.87 -9.27
N GLU A 18 -11.24 -2.21 -7.98
CA GLU A 18 -11.86 -3.38 -7.39
C GLU A 18 -12.19 -3.12 -5.92
N ASN A 19 -12.93 -4.03 -5.29
CA ASN A 19 -13.16 -3.98 -3.84
C ASN A 19 -11.89 -4.45 -3.13
N LEU A 20 -11.34 -3.64 -2.24
CA LEU A 20 -10.05 -3.91 -1.61
C LEU A 20 -9.96 -3.33 -0.19
N VAL A 21 -8.99 -3.82 0.58
CA VAL A 21 -8.48 -3.17 1.78
C VAL A 21 -7.28 -2.32 1.39
N VAL A 22 -7.33 -1.03 1.70
CA VAL A 22 -6.26 -0.09 1.32
C VAL A 22 -5.05 -0.32 2.22
N ALA A 23 -3.87 -0.39 1.62
CA ALA A 23 -2.60 -0.33 2.35
C ALA A 23 -1.52 0.36 1.50
N GLY A 24 -0.71 1.20 2.14
CA GLY A 24 0.44 1.86 1.54
C GLY A 24 0.23 3.33 1.15
N ILE A 25 -0.76 4.03 1.71
CA ILE A 25 -1.02 5.45 1.40
C ILE A 25 0.21 6.31 1.72
N LEU A 26 0.82 6.11 2.88
CA LEU A 26 2.03 6.85 3.28
C LEU A 26 3.21 6.59 2.33
N ILE A 27 3.28 5.38 1.76
CA ILE A 27 4.34 5.01 0.81
C ILE A 27 4.09 5.71 -0.53
N ALA A 28 2.83 5.76 -1.00
CA ALA A 28 2.48 6.50 -2.21
C ALA A 28 2.77 7.99 -2.08
N GLU A 29 2.41 8.61 -0.95
CA GLU A 29 2.74 9.99 -0.64
C GLU A 29 4.25 10.23 -0.66
N ALA A 30 5.03 9.36 0.00
CA ALA A 30 6.48 9.45 0.02
C ALA A 30 7.09 9.37 -1.37
N VAL A 31 6.55 8.53 -2.27
CA VAL A 31 7.00 8.46 -3.66
C VAL A 31 6.81 9.80 -4.38
N PHE A 32 5.62 10.41 -4.28
CA PHE A 32 5.37 11.70 -4.91
C PHE A 32 6.25 12.81 -4.32
N LYS A 33 6.38 12.86 -2.99
CA LYS A 33 7.25 13.83 -2.30
C LYS A 33 8.73 13.65 -2.63
N THR A 34 9.18 12.43 -2.91
CA THR A 34 10.56 12.17 -3.36
C THR A 34 10.80 12.70 -4.78
N VAL A 35 9.79 12.65 -5.65
CA VAL A 35 9.88 13.18 -7.01
C VAL A 35 9.84 14.72 -7.00
N ASP A 36 8.94 15.30 -6.21
CA ASP A 36 8.77 16.75 -6.10
C ASP A 36 8.12 17.09 -4.75
N GLU A 37 8.87 17.75 -3.87
CA GLU A 37 8.40 18.14 -2.53
C GLU A 37 7.18 19.07 -2.57
N LYS A 38 6.98 19.80 -3.68
CA LYS A 38 5.86 20.74 -3.87
C LYS A 38 4.54 20.03 -4.22
N ILE A 39 4.56 18.74 -4.55
CA ILE A 39 3.32 18.00 -4.80
C ILE A 39 2.45 18.01 -3.54
N ILE A 40 1.18 18.34 -3.71
CA ILE A 40 0.16 18.20 -2.67
C ILE A 40 -0.47 16.83 -2.82
N PHE A 41 -0.41 16.03 -1.76
CA PHE A 41 -1.06 14.73 -1.69
C PHE A 41 -2.15 14.77 -0.62
N LYS A 42 -3.37 14.35 -0.96
CA LYS A 42 -4.50 14.31 -0.06
C LYS A 42 -5.15 12.94 -0.10
N ALA A 43 -5.00 12.17 0.98
CA ALA A 43 -5.70 10.91 1.14
C ALA A 43 -7.18 11.13 1.51
N PHE A 44 -8.08 10.34 0.91
CA PHE A 44 -9.51 10.32 1.25
C PHE A 44 -9.90 9.15 2.14
N VAL A 45 -8.99 8.19 2.32
CA VAL A 45 -9.15 6.96 3.09
C VAL A 45 -7.89 6.72 3.91
N LYS A 46 -7.92 5.76 4.83
CA LYS A 46 -6.78 5.37 5.67
C LYS A 46 -6.36 3.93 5.35
N ASP A 47 -5.11 3.62 5.63
CA ASP A 47 -4.63 2.24 5.55
C ASP A 47 -5.41 1.35 6.53
N GLY A 48 -5.93 0.24 6.04
CA GLY A 48 -6.85 -0.68 6.73
C GLY A 48 -8.33 -0.51 6.38
N ASP A 49 -8.72 0.59 5.71
CA ASP A 49 -10.10 0.82 5.26
C ASP A 49 -10.48 -0.14 4.13
N GLU A 50 -11.72 -0.64 4.16
CA GLU A 50 -12.33 -1.35 3.04
C GLU A 50 -12.99 -0.35 2.08
N VAL A 51 -12.60 -0.40 0.81
CA VAL A 51 -13.12 0.48 -0.24
C VAL A 51 -13.75 -0.33 -1.37
N LYS A 52 -14.79 0.23 -1.99
CA LYS A 52 -15.45 -0.35 -3.15
C LYS A 52 -14.81 0.12 -4.45
N ASN A 53 -14.99 -0.66 -5.51
CA ASN A 53 -14.66 -0.26 -6.88
C ASN A 53 -15.24 1.13 -7.20
N GLY A 54 -14.45 1.99 -7.82
CA GLY A 54 -14.79 3.37 -8.18
C GLY A 54 -14.50 4.40 -7.10
N LYS A 55 -14.13 4.00 -5.88
CA LYS A 55 -13.81 4.96 -4.80
C LYS A 55 -12.46 5.64 -5.05
N ALA A 56 -12.42 6.96 -4.97
CA ALA A 56 -11.18 7.72 -4.91
C ALA A 56 -10.46 7.46 -3.57
N ILE A 57 -9.19 7.04 -3.65
CA ILE A 57 -8.29 6.75 -2.52
C ILE A 57 -7.52 8.00 -2.13
N ALA A 58 -7.00 8.74 -3.11
CA ALA A 58 -6.22 9.95 -2.90
C ALA A 58 -6.30 10.89 -4.11
N TRP A 59 -6.04 12.15 -3.85
CA TRP A 59 -5.91 13.22 -4.83
C TRP A 59 -4.49 13.79 -4.78
N VAL A 60 -3.93 14.10 -5.95
CA VAL A 60 -2.56 14.57 -6.14
C VAL A 60 -2.57 15.81 -7.02
N SER A 61 -1.84 16.85 -6.63
CA SER A 61 -1.78 18.12 -7.37
C SER A 61 -0.39 18.71 -7.38
N GLY A 62 -0.04 19.35 -8.50
CA GLY A 62 1.26 19.96 -8.74
C GLY A 62 1.67 19.81 -10.20
N ARG A 63 2.97 19.98 -10.46
CA ARG A 63 3.54 19.86 -11.81
C ARG A 63 3.14 18.54 -12.43
N LEU A 64 2.50 18.60 -13.61
CA LEU A 64 2.03 17.43 -14.32
C LEU A 64 3.19 16.49 -14.66
N SER A 65 4.38 17.05 -14.90
CA SER A 65 5.61 16.29 -15.10
C SER A 65 6.01 15.45 -13.88
N SER A 66 5.85 16.02 -12.69
CA SER A 66 6.21 15.35 -11.44
C SER A 66 5.18 14.27 -11.09
N ILE A 67 3.89 14.56 -11.29
CA ILE A 67 2.80 13.61 -11.06
C ILE A 67 2.96 12.36 -11.93
N LEU A 68 3.09 12.51 -13.25
CA LEU A 68 3.21 11.36 -14.15
C LEU A 68 4.50 10.55 -13.92
N THR A 69 5.58 11.20 -13.47
CA THR A 69 6.83 10.51 -13.12
C THR A 69 6.66 9.60 -11.89
N GLY A 70 5.97 10.09 -10.85
CA GLY A 70 5.74 9.33 -9.62
C GLY A 70 4.62 8.28 -9.71
N GLU A 71 3.67 8.47 -10.64
CA GLU A 71 2.42 7.70 -10.73
C GLU A 71 2.65 6.19 -10.69
N ARG A 72 3.45 5.65 -11.61
CA ARG A 72 3.60 4.20 -11.76
C ARG A 72 4.21 3.56 -10.50
N ILE A 73 5.18 4.23 -9.90
CA ILE A 73 5.87 3.72 -8.70
C ILE A 73 4.91 3.76 -7.50
N ALA A 74 4.17 4.85 -7.32
CA ALA A 74 3.18 4.97 -6.25
C ALA A 74 2.08 3.91 -6.38
N LEU A 75 1.56 3.69 -7.61
CA LEU A 75 0.57 2.66 -7.88
C LEU A 75 1.10 1.25 -7.65
N ASN A 76 2.35 0.96 -8.04
CA ASN A 76 2.96 -0.36 -7.81
C ASN A 76 3.01 -0.71 -6.31
N PHE A 77 3.34 0.25 -5.44
CA PHE A 77 3.32 0.04 -3.99
C PHE A 77 1.88 -0.14 -3.47
N LEU A 78 0.96 0.76 -3.83
CA LEU A 78 -0.43 0.68 -3.37
C LEU A 78 -1.09 -0.63 -3.78
N GLN A 79 -0.94 -1.04 -5.05
CA GLN A 79 -1.53 -2.28 -5.56
C GLN A 79 -0.97 -3.50 -4.83
N ARG A 80 0.36 -3.58 -4.70
CA ARG A 80 1.00 -4.71 -4.00
C ARG A 80 0.52 -4.82 -2.55
N LEU A 81 0.59 -3.72 -1.82
CA LEU A 81 0.29 -3.72 -0.38
C LEU A 81 -1.20 -3.90 -0.13
N SER A 82 -2.06 -3.24 -0.91
CA SER A 82 -3.51 -3.43 -0.83
C SER A 82 -3.92 -4.86 -1.19
N GLY A 83 -3.25 -5.49 -2.15
CA GLY A 83 -3.48 -6.91 -2.47
C GLY A 83 -3.19 -7.83 -1.28
N ILE A 84 -2.06 -7.60 -0.59
CA ILE A 84 -1.70 -8.36 0.62
C ILE A 84 -2.71 -8.11 1.75
N ALA A 85 -3.09 -6.85 1.99
CA ALA A 85 -4.06 -6.50 3.03
C ALA A 85 -5.44 -7.10 2.75
N THR A 86 -5.89 -7.06 1.49
CA THR A 86 -7.15 -7.63 1.03
C THR A 86 -7.18 -9.14 1.22
N LEU A 87 -6.13 -9.84 0.78
CA LEU A 87 -6.03 -11.28 0.95
C LEU A 87 -5.99 -11.67 2.44
N THR A 88 -5.24 -10.93 3.25
CA THR A 88 -5.17 -11.14 4.70
C THR A 88 -6.56 -10.99 5.34
N ARG A 89 -7.31 -9.94 4.96
CA ARG A 89 -8.67 -9.71 5.46
C ARG A 89 -9.60 -10.87 5.10
N GLN A 90 -9.47 -11.45 3.91
CA GLN A 90 -10.26 -12.63 3.52
C GLN A 90 -10.00 -13.83 4.45
N PHE A 91 -8.73 -14.10 4.81
CA PHE A 91 -8.41 -15.16 5.77
C PHE A 91 -8.91 -14.85 7.18
N VAL A 92 -8.71 -13.63 7.66
CA VAL A 92 -9.19 -13.18 8.98
C VAL A 92 -10.71 -13.30 9.08
N ASN A 93 -11.43 -12.95 8.02
CA ASN A 93 -12.88 -13.08 7.96
C ASN A 93 -13.33 -14.55 8.04
N LYS A 94 -12.60 -15.48 7.42
CA LYS A 94 -12.88 -16.92 7.50
C LYS A 94 -12.63 -17.51 8.89
N THR A 95 -11.82 -16.86 9.72
CA THR A 95 -11.54 -17.29 11.10
C THR A 95 -12.38 -16.56 12.15
N LYS A 96 -13.34 -15.71 11.76
CA LYS A 96 -14.26 -15.06 12.70
C LYS A 96 -15.03 -16.10 13.52
N GLY A 97 -15.10 -15.89 14.83
CA GLY A 97 -15.72 -16.82 15.78
C GLY A 97 -14.75 -17.83 16.40
N PHE A 98 -13.53 -17.97 15.87
CA PHE A 98 -12.48 -18.79 16.46
C PHE A 98 -11.47 -17.93 17.25
N LYS A 99 -10.72 -18.56 18.15
CA LYS A 99 -9.57 -17.93 18.83
C LYS A 99 -8.30 -17.88 17.94
N ALA A 100 -8.39 -18.35 16.71
CA ALA A 100 -7.27 -18.44 15.78
C ALA A 100 -6.84 -17.05 15.29
N LYS A 101 -5.52 -16.86 15.13
CA LYS A 101 -4.93 -15.66 14.55
C LYS A 101 -4.23 -16.00 13.24
N ILE A 102 -4.40 -15.16 12.23
CA ILE A 102 -3.68 -15.26 10.96
C ILE A 102 -2.30 -14.62 11.13
N LEU A 103 -1.23 -15.38 10.88
CA LEU A 103 0.15 -14.94 10.98
C LEU A 103 0.83 -14.94 9.61
N ASP A 104 1.68 -13.96 9.37
CA ASP A 104 2.60 -13.94 8.24
C ASP A 104 3.82 -14.86 8.44
N THR A 105 4.76 -14.84 7.49
CA THR A 105 6.01 -15.60 7.59
C THR A 105 7.22 -14.79 7.11
N ARG A 106 8.37 -15.45 6.95
CA ARG A 106 9.57 -14.90 6.30
C ARG A 106 9.64 -15.18 4.79
N LYS A 107 8.62 -15.82 4.22
CA LYS A 107 8.47 -16.06 2.77
C LYS A 107 7.94 -14.78 2.10
N THR A 108 8.74 -13.74 2.18
CA THR A 108 8.45 -12.38 1.68
C THR A 108 9.30 -12.07 0.47
N THR A 109 8.87 -11.14 -0.38
CA THR A 109 9.72 -10.70 -1.49
C THR A 109 10.98 -10.01 -0.95
N PRO A 110 12.18 -10.33 -1.49
CA PRO A 110 13.43 -9.68 -1.08
C PRO A 110 13.34 -8.16 -1.12
N GLY A 111 13.86 -7.48 -0.09
CA GLY A 111 13.81 -6.02 0.04
C GLY A 111 12.46 -5.43 0.50
N LEU A 112 11.35 -6.18 0.43
CA LEU A 112 10.01 -5.64 0.71
C LEU A 112 9.39 -6.15 2.02
N ARG A 113 10.10 -6.98 2.79
CA ARG A 113 9.56 -7.63 4.00
C ARG A 113 8.84 -6.67 4.95
N ILE A 114 9.44 -5.51 5.23
CA ILE A 114 8.84 -4.54 6.15
C ILE A 114 7.48 -4.03 5.66
N LEU A 115 7.37 -3.76 4.35
CA LEU A 115 6.15 -3.29 3.73
C LEU A 115 5.08 -4.39 3.68
N GLU A 116 5.47 -5.61 3.34
CA GLU A 116 4.54 -6.74 3.27
C GLU A 116 3.98 -7.11 4.64
N LYS A 117 4.84 -7.14 5.67
CA LYS A 117 4.40 -7.36 7.05
C LYS A 117 3.52 -6.20 7.55
N TYR A 118 3.79 -4.97 7.13
CA TYR A 118 2.91 -3.83 7.39
C TYR A 118 1.53 -4.04 6.74
N ALA A 119 1.47 -4.45 5.47
CA ALA A 119 0.22 -4.72 4.77
C ALA A 119 -0.61 -5.85 5.42
N VAL A 120 0.04 -6.89 5.95
CA VAL A 120 -0.63 -7.94 6.74
C VAL A 120 -1.35 -7.32 7.95
N ARG A 121 -0.71 -6.39 8.65
CA ARG A 121 -1.35 -5.69 9.78
C ARG A 121 -2.57 -4.87 9.35
N MET A 122 -2.50 -4.19 8.19
CA MET A 122 -3.63 -3.42 7.65
C MET A 122 -4.82 -4.33 7.29
N GLY A 123 -4.54 -5.55 6.83
CA GLY A 123 -5.55 -6.59 6.61
C GLY A 123 -6.11 -7.23 7.90
N GLY A 124 -5.62 -6.84 9.08
CA GLY A 124 -6.03 -7.41 10.38
C GLY A 124 -5.29 -8.69 10.78
N GLY A 125 -4.26 -9.09 10.05
CA GLY A 125 -3.37 -10.18 10.43
C GLY A 125 -2.36 -9.76 11.49
N PHE A 126 -1.55 -10.72 11.93
CA PHE A 126 -0.49 -10.54 12.91
C PHE A 126 0.87 -10.90 12.31
N ASN A 127 1.91 -10.28 12.86
CA ASN A 127 3.27 -10.53 12.40
C ASN A 127 3.90 -11.62 13.26
N HIS A 128 4.40 -12.66 12.62
CA HIS A 128 5.39 -13.56 13.19
C HIS A 128 6.77 -12.83 13.24
N ARG A 129 7.79 -13.51 13.80
CA ARG A 129 9.19 -13.05 13.82
C ARG A 129 9.64 -12.46 12.47
N PHE A 130 10.40 -11.37 12.51
CA PHE A 130 10.81 -10.63 11.32
C PHE A 130 12.05 -11.25 10.64
N GLY A 131 13.03 -11.67 11.43
CA GLY A 131 14.29 -12.27 11.04
C GLY A 131 14.64 -13.50 11.87
N LEU A 132 15.89 -13.97 11.75
CA LEU A 132 16.42 -15.06 12.57
C LEU A 132 16.80 -14.59 13.98
N CYS A 133 17.14 -13.31 14.14
CA CYS A 133 17.52 -12.70 15.41
C CYS A 133 16.33 -12.50 16.38
N ASP A 134 15.09 -12.45 15.88
CA ASP A 134 13.93 -12.10 16.71
C ASP A 134 13.29 -13.30 17.42
N GLY A 135 13.85 -14.49 17.24
CA GLY A 135 13.39 -15.68 17.96
C GLY A 135 13.87 -16.98 17.34
N PHE A 136 14.06 -17.98 18.20
CA PHE A 136 14.40 -19.33 17.80
C PHE A 136 13.16 -20.04 17.24
N LEU A 137 13.35 -20.79 16.16
CA LEU A 137 12.37 -21.73 15.66
C LEU A 137 13.14 -22.99 15.36
N ILE A 138 13.11 -23.93 16.29
CA ILE A 138 13.72 -25.24 16.14
C ILE A 138 12.91 -25.99 15.08
N LYS A 139 13.61 -26.50 14.09
CA LYS A 139 13.07 -27.36 13.03
C LYS A 139 13.87 -28.66 13.04
N ASP A 140 13.29 -29.68 12.41
CA ASP A 140 13.92 -30.97 12.12
C ASP A 140 15.17 -30.84 11.25
#